data_AF-A0A7S2V0L2-F1
#
_entry.id   AF-A0A7S2V0L2-F1
#
_cell.length_a   1.000
_cell.length_b   1.000
_cell.length_c   1.000
_cell.angle_alpha   90.00
_cell.angle_beta   90.00
_cell.angle_gamma   90.00
#
_symmetry.space_group_name_H-M   'P 1'
#
loop_
_entity.id
_entity.type
_entity.pdbx_description
1 polymer ?
#
loop_
_entity_poly.entity_id
_entity_poly.type
_entity_poly.pdbx_seq_one_letter_code
_entity_poly.pdbx_strand_id
1 'polypeptide(L)'
;MKAPPHSRYIILCLAIYFFLSGIVAVPNNCNVDSDNDGVVDCDDQCPADPSKTEPGLCGCGMSDKDYDNDGTPLCLDECKNDPKSSPGVCGCGVPDIDTDGDKVLDCKDECPNDINKIEPGCCGCGIPDDDTDGDGTADCLGVCPYTCCILHFC
;
A
#
# COMPACT_ATOMS: atom_id res chain seq x y z
N MET A 1 -59.98 -44.70 4.49
CA MET A 1 -59.86 -44.12 3.14
C MET A 1 -58.66 -44.77 2.48
N LYS A 2 -58.88 -45.72 1.56
CA LYS A 2 -57.84 -46.60 1.01
C LYS A 2 -57.39 -46.02 -0.34
N ALA A 3 -56.19 -45.46 -0.38
CA ALA A 3 -55.62 -44.88 -1.61
C ALA A 3 -55.42 -45.98 -2.68
N PRO A 4 -55.65 -45.67 -3.99
CA PRO A 4 -55.59 -46.64 -5.07
C PRO A 4 -54.17 -47.20 -5.31
N PRO A 5 -54.04 -48.44 -5.82
CA PRO A 5 -52.77 -49.20 -5.85
C PRO A 5 -51.69 -48.63 -6.80
N HIS A 6 -52.01 -47.69 -7.68
CA HIS A 6 -51.05 -47.08 -8.62
C HIS A 6 -50.10 -46.05 -7.99
N SER A 7 -50.46 -45.45 -6.85
CA SER A 7 -49.65 -44.41 -6.21
C SER A 7 -48.37 -44.96 -5.54
N ARG A 8 -48.38 -46.23 -5.11
CA ARG A 8 -47.21 -46.86 -4.47
C ARG A 8 -46.12 -47.27 -5.46
N TYR A 9 -46.49 -47.60 -6.70
CA TYR A 9 -45.54 -48.00 -7.74
C TYR A 9 -44.71 -46.83 -8.28
N ILE A 10 -45.29 -45.61 -8.34
CA ILE A 10 -44.60 -44.41 -8.81
C ILE A 10 -43.54 -43.94 -7.79
N ILE A 11 -43.86 -44.03 -6.49
CA ILE A 11 -42.93 -43.67 -5.40
C ILE A 11 -41.76 -44.67 -5.34
N LEU A 12 -42.02 -45.97 -5.53
CA LEU A 12 -40.94 -46.96 -5.63
C LEU A 12 -40.06 -46.74 -6.89
N CYS A 13 -40.65 -46.41 -8.04
CA CYS A 13 -39.88 -46.18 -9.27
C CYS A 13 -38.94 -44.97 -9.17
N LEU A 14 -39.41 -43.86 -8.58
CA LEU A 14 -38.58 -42.66 -8.39
C LEU A 14 -37.42 -42.93 -7.43
N ALA A 15 -37.67 -43.62 -6.31
CA ALA A 15 -36.63 -43.97 -5.35
C ALA A 15 -35.56 -44.88 -5.98
N ILE A 16 -35.96 -45.86 -6.80
CA ILE A 16 -35.02 -46.76 -7.48
C ILE A 16 -34.20 -46.02 -8.55
N TYR A 17 -34.78 -45.05 -9.25
CA TYR A 17 -34.06 -44.20 -10.21
C TYR A 17 -32.96 -43.36 -9.54
N PHE A 18 -33.21 -42.84 -8.33
CA PHE A 18 -32.20 -42.13 -7.56
C PHE A 18 -31.02 -43.03 -7.15
N PHE A 19 -31.29 -44.29 -6.76
CA PHE A 19 -30.24 -45.25 -6.39
C PHE A 19 -29.43 -45.78 -7.58
N LEU A 20 -30.01 -45.91 -8.78
CA LEU A 20 -29.32 -46.44 -9.97
C LEU A 20 -28.53 -45.38 -10.75
N SER A 21 -28.84 -44.09 -10.57
CA SER A 21 -28.18 -43.01 -11.32
C SER A 21 -26.83 -42.58 -10.73
N GLY A 22 -26.44 -43.10 -9.56
CA GLY A 22 -25.19 -42.69 -8.89
C GLY A 22 -25.15 -41.20 -8.52
N ILE A 23 -26.29 -40.50 -8.57
CA ILE A 23 -26.41 -39.12 -8.11
C ILE A 23 -26.46 -39.21 -6.58
N VAL A 24 -25.28 -39.34 -5.99
CA VAL A 24 -25.05 -38.80 -4.65
C VAL A 24 -25.43 -37.34 -4.80
N ALA A 25 -26.57 -36.94 -4.23
CA ALA A 25 -26.71 -35.55 -3.85
C ALA A 25 -25.53 -35.33 -2.90
N VAL A 26 -24.41 -34.81 -3.40
CA VAL A 26 -23.43 -34.17 -2.54
C VAL A 26 -24.30 -33.16 -1.81
N PRO A 27 -24.53 -33.30 -0.49
CA PRO A 27 -25.27 -32.29 0.20
C PRO A 27 -24.41 -31.04 0.04
N ASN A 28 -24.86 -30.13 -0.83
CA ASN A 28 -24.44 -28.74 -0.74
C ASN A 28 -24.95 -28.33 0.64
N ASN A 29 -24.12 -28.54 1.66
CA ASN A 29 -24.50 -28.30 3.03
C ASN A 29 -24.40 -26.80 3.28
N CYS A 30 -25.20 -26.04 2.53
CA CYS A 30 -25.39 -24.59 2.62
C CYS A 30 -26.07 -24.17 3.94
N ASN A 31 -26.01 -25.00 4.99
CA ASN A 31 -26.46 -24.67 6.32
C ASN A 31 -25.32 -24.61 7.33
N VAL A 32 -24.09 -24.94 6.91
CA VAL A 32 -22.91 -24.79 7.75
C VAL A 32 -22.51 -23.33 7.67
N ASP A 33 -22.25 -22.78 8.83
CA ASP A 33 -21.61 -21.50 9.05
C ASP A 33 -20.42 -21.84 9.95
N SER A 34 -19.26 -21.98 9.32
CA SER A 34 -18.06 -22.58 9.91
C SER A 34 -17.41 -21.64 10.93
N ASP A 35 -17.49 -20.34 10.73
CA ASP A 35 -16.92 -19.32 11.63
C ASP A 35 -17.96 -18.60 12.49
N ASN A 36 -19.25 -18.83 12.25
CA ASN A 36 -20.39 -18.32 13.00
C ASN A 36 -20.56 -16.80 12.89
N ASP A 37 -20.27 -16.23 11.72
CA ASP A 37 -20.45 -14.80 11.44
C ASP A 37 -21.89 -14.44 11.00
N GLY A 38 -22.72 -15.47 10.77
CA GLY A 38 -24.11 -15.34 10.35
C GLY A 38 -24.33 -15.49 8.85
N VAL A 39 -23.28 -15.72 8.05
CA VAL A 39 -23.34 -16.10 6.64
C VAL A 39 -22.94 -17.56 6.49
N VAL A 40 -23.73 -18.32 5.72
CA VAL A 40 -23.43 -19.74 5.50
C VAL A 40 -22.25 -19.89 4.54
N ASP A 41 -21.44 -20.94 4.72
CA ASP A 41 -20.19 -21.18 3.99
C ASP A 41 -20.29 -21.10 2.47
N CYS A 42 -21.48 -21.32 1.90
CA CYS A 42 -21.67 -21.29 0.45
C CYS A 42 -22.01 -19.90 -0.10
N ASP A 43 -22.46 -18.99 0.76
CA ASP A 43 -22.70 -17.59 0.44
C ASP A 43 -21.59 -16.68 1.03
N ASP A 44 -20.70 -17.24 1.85
CA ASP A 44 -19.55 -16.57 2.44
C ASP A 44 -18.30 -16.74 1.57
N GLN A 45 -17.67 -15.63 1.20
CA GLN A 45 -16.41 -15.65 0.45
C GLN A 45 -15.17 -15.83 1.36
N CYS A 46 -15.38 -15.79 2.67
CA CYS A 46 -14.39 -15.94 3.72
C CYS A 46 -14.88 -16.90 4.84
N PRO A 47 -15.25 -18.15 4.53
CA PRO A 47 -15.95 -19.11 5.43
C PRO A 47 -15.15 -19.59 6.66
N ALA A 48 -14.02 -18.95 6.96
CA ALA A 48 -13.19 -19.22 8.12
C ALA A 48 -12.73 -17.94 8.83
N ASP A 49 -13.22 -16.77 8.42
CA ASP A 49 -12.91 -15.46 9.01
C ASP A 49 -14.19 -14.80 9.55
N PRO A 50 -14.45 -14.93 10.87
CA PRO A 50 -15.69 -14.41 11.45
C PRO A 50 -15.79 -12.89 11.47
N SER A 51 -14.77 -12.17 11.00
CA SER A 51 -14.76 -10.71 10.91
C SER A 51 -15.11 -10.20 9.51
N LYS A 52 -15.19 -11.07 8.51
CA LYS A 52 -15.41 -10.71 7.11
C LYS A 52 -16.22 -11.79 6.38
N THR A 53 -17.26 -11.36 5.67
CA THR A 53 -17.98 -12.20 4.70
C THR A 53 -17.43 -12.08 3.27
N GLU A 54 -16.52 -11.12 3.06
CA GLU A 54 -15.95 -10.73 1.77
C GLU A 54 -14.44 -10.49 1.92
N PRO A 55 -13.58 -10.90 0.98
CA PRO A 55 -12.13 -10.84 1.17
C PRO A 55 -11.58 -9.42 1.35
N GLY A 56 -12.22 -8.41 0.77
CA GLY A 56 -11.70 -7.05 0.78
C GLY A 56 -10.35 -6.93 0.04
N LEU A 57 -9.54 -5.95 0.40
CA LEU A 57 -8.24 -5.67 -0.24
C LEU A 57 -7.12 -6.55 0.32
N CYS A 58 -7.17 -6.83 1.62
CA CYS A 58 -6.20 -7.67 2.33
C CYS A 58 -6.49 -9.17 2.23
N GLY A 59 -7.63 -9.56 1.66
CA GLY A 59 -8.13 -10.92 1.72
C GLY A 59 -8.76 -11.28 3.07
N CYS A 60 -9.23 -12.52 3.17
CA CYS A 60 -9.74 -13.08 4.41
C CYS A 60 -8.60 -13.23 5.46
N GLY A 61 -8.93 -13.08 6.74
CA GLY A 61 -8.03 -13.23 7.88
C GLY A 61 -7.17 -12.00 8.19
N MET A 62 -7.28 -10.93 7.40
CA MET A 62 -6.48 -9.70 7.53
C MET A 62 -7.37 -8.47 7.48
N SER A 63 -7.25 -7.54 8.43
CA SER A 63 -8.07 -6.33 8.47
C SER A 63 -7.75 -5.35 7.33
N ASP A 64 -8.77 -4.81 6.65
CA ASP A 64 -8.65 -3.71 5.67
C ASP A 64 -8.55 -2.32 6.33
N LYS A 65 -8.17 -2.27 7.60
CA LYS A 65 -8.08 -1.00 8.32
C LYS A 65 -6.93 -0.17 7.77
N ASP A 66 -7.25 1.07 7.47
CA ASP A 66 -6.34 2.13 7.10
C ASP A 66 -6.19 3.07 8.32
N TYR A 67 -4.96 3.31 8.77
CA TYR A 67 -4.67 4.02 10.02
C TYR A 67 -4.36 5.50 9.81
N ASP A 68 -3.65 5.84 8.74
CA ASP A 68 -3.33 7.22 8.35
C ASP A 68 -4.35 7.81 7.37
N ASN A 69 -5.26 6.99 6.84
CA ASN A 69 -6.31 7.37 5.90
C ASN A 69 -5.75 7.84 4.55
N ASP A 70 -4.63 7.25 4.11
CA ASP A 70 -4.06 7.52 2.78
C ASP A 70 -4.78 6.78 1.64
N GLY A 71 -5.72 5.88 1.99
CA GLY A 71 -6.48 5.05 1.07
C GLY A 71 -5.92 3.64 0.89
N THR A 72 -4.79 3.33 1.51
CA THR A 72 -4.11 2.03 1.45
C THR A 72 -4.29 1.30 2.78
N PRO A 73 -4.89 0.10 2.79
CA PRO A 73 -5.03 -0.64 4.03
C PRO A 73 -3.66 -1.08 4.55
N LEU A 74 -3.53 -1.22 5.87
CA LEU A 74 -2.28 -1.52 6.57
C LEU A 74 -1.52 -2.75 6.04
N CYS A 75 -2.23 -3.71 5.44
CA CYS A 75 -1.64 -4.93 4.88
C CYS A 75 -0.91 -4.70 3.54
N LEU A 76 -1.25 -3.62 2.81
CA LEU A 76 -0.66 -3.21 1.54
C LEU A 76 0.19 -1.93 1.67
N ASP A 77 0.20 -1.34 2.85
CA ASP A 77 0.86 -0.08 3.13
C ASP A 77 2.26 -0.30 3.75
N GLU A 78 3.28 0.16 3.03
CA GLU A 78 4.68 0.07 3.45
C GLU A 78 5.06 1.17 4.46
N CYS A 79 4.20 2.16 4.66
CA CYS A 79 4.47 3.36 5.43
C CYS A 79 3.48 3.69 6.56
N LYS A 80 2.35 2.98 6.73
CA LYS A 80 1.52 2.71 7.94
C LYS A 80 1.02 3.86 8.83
N ASN A 81 1.76 4.95 8.96
CA ASN A 81 1.42 6.14 9.72
C ASN A 81 1.82 7.40 8.93
N ASP A 82 1.88 7.31 7.61
CA ASP A 82 2.36 8.35 6.71
C ASP A 82 1.38 8.54 5.56
N PRO A 83 1.16 9.77 5.07
CA PRO A 83 0.30 9.97 3.90
C PRO A 83 0.77 9.29 2.60
N LYS A 84 2.01 8.78 2.56
CA LYS A 84 2.54 7.96 1.48
C LYS A 84 2.27 6.49 1.80
N SER A 85 1.83 5.73 0.81
CA SER A 85 1.71 4.27 0.91
C SER A 85 2.99 3.50 0.55
N SER A 86 4.00 4.21 0.04
CA SER A 86 5.31 3.65 -0.28
C SER A 86 6.44 4.58 0.18
N PRO A 87 7.62 4.06 0.56
CA PRO A 87 8.71 4.87 1.07
C PRO A 87 9.24 5.89 0.05
N GLY A 88 9.11 5.62 -1.25
CA GLY A 88 9.69 6.48 -2.29
C GLY A 88 11.20 6.65 -2.13
N VAL A 89 11.74 7.82 -2.51
CA VAL A 89 13.18 8.09 -2.53
C VAL A 89 13.67 8.61 -1.18
N CYS A 90 12.85 9.44 -0.54
CA CYS A 90 13.12 10.07 0.75
C CYS A 90 12.72 9.21 1.96
N GLY A 91 12.09 8.04 1.74
CA GLY A 91 11.55 7.19 2.80
C GLY A 91 10.16 7.63 3.26
N CYS A 92 9.58 6.89 4.22
CA CYS A 92 8.37 7.32 4.92
C CYS A 92 8.71 8.51 5.84
N GLY A 93 7.76 9.40 6.10
CA GLY A 93 7.92 10.58 6.95
C GLY A 93 8.43 11.81 6.21
N VAL A 94 8.93 11.64 4.98
CA VAL A 94 9.53 12.72 4.18
C VAL A 94 8.91 12.73 2.77
N PRO A 95 8.33 13.86 2.33
CA PRO A 95 7.75 13.96 1.00
C PRO A 95 8.84 13.93 -0.08
N ASP A 96 8.55 13.23 -1.19
CA ASP A 96 9.38 13.26 -2.40
C ASP A 96 9.00 14.49 -3.24
N ILE A 97 9.37 15.68 -2.75
CA ILE A 97 9.16 16.97 -3.43
C ILE A 97 10.50 17.55 -3.86
N ASP A 98 10.44 18.38 -4.89
CA ASP A 98 11.52 19.20 -5.44
C ASP A 98 10.97 20.63 -5.48
N THR A 99 11.33 21.42 -4.48
CA THR A 99 10.70 22.71 -4.18
C THR A 99 11.14 23.80 -5.16
N ASP A 100 12.40 23.79 -5.61
CA ASP A 100 12.91 24.80 -6.53
C ASP A 100 12.91 24.37 -8.00
N GLY A 101 12.73 23.08 -8.30
CA GLY A 101 12.60 22.54 -9.65
C GLY A 101 13.94 22.23 -10.33
N ASP A 102 15.02 22.05 -9.57
CA ASP A 102 16.35 21.73 -10.09
C ASP A 102 16.54 20.24 -10.45
N LYS A 103 15.55 19.40 -10.12
CA LYS A 103 15.47 17.93 -10.29
C LYS A 103 16.17 17.12 -9.22
N VAL A 104 16.59 17.73 -8.13
CA VAL A 104 17.00 17.07 -6.89
C VAL A 104 15.86 17.20 -5.89
N LEU A 105 15.50 16.09 -5.25
CA LEU A 105 14.46 16.12 -4.22
C LEU A 105 15.01 16.84 -2.99
N ASP A 106 14.15 17.58 -2.29
CA ASP A 106 14.50 18.35 -1.09
C ASP A 106 15.27 17.52 -0.04
N CYS A 107 14.96 16.22 0.08
CA CYS A 107 15.64 15.33 1.04
C CYS A 107 17.08 14.95 0.65
N LYS A 108 17.50 15.30 -0.57
CA LYS A 108 18.82 15.07 -1.16
C LYS A 108 19.47 16.37 -1.63
N ASP A 109 18.87 17.49 -1.30
CA ASP A 109 19.31 18.82 -1.68
C ASP A 109 19.70 19.58 -0.41
N GLU A 110 20.94 20.05 -0.34
CA GLU A 110 21.41 20.89 0.76
C GLU A 110 20.98 22.36 0.61
N CYS A 111 20.45 22.72 -0.56
CA CYS A 111 19.92 24.02 -0.95
C CYS A 111 18.53 23.93 -1.60
N PRO A 112 17.50 23.36 -0.95
CA PRO A 112 16.20 22.99 -1.54
C PRO A 112 15.30 24.17 -1.99
N ASN A 113 15.81 25.39 -2.01
CA ASN A 113 15.11 26.58 -2.47
C ASN A 113 15.95 27.40 -3.48
N ASP A 114 17.05 26.85 -4.00
CA ASP A 114 17.95 27.49 -4.96
C ASP A 114 18.14 26.62 -6.20
N ILE A 115 17.36 26.90 -7.25
CA ILE A 115 17.40 26.18 -8.53
C ILE A 115 18.79 26.10 -9.20
N ASN A 116 19.76 26.91 -8.76
CA ASN A 116 21.11 26.91 -9.31
C ASN A 116 22.12 26.10 -8.49
N LYS A 117 21.76 25.62 -7.30
CA LYS A 117 22.67 24.95 -6.36
C LYS A 117 22.00 23.78 -5.65
N ILE A 118 22.70 22.66 -5.63
CA ILE A 118 22.37 21.48 -4.80
C ILE A 118 23.17 21.48 -3.48
N GLU A 119 24.38 22.05 -3.51
CA GLU A 119 25.27 22.18 -2.34
C GLU A 119 25.52 23.66 -2.04
N PRO A 120 25.69 24.07 -0.76
CA PRO A 120 25.82 25.47 -0.39
C PRO A 120 27.08 26.13 -0.97
N GLY A 121 28.15 25.38 -1.20
CA GLY A 121 29.42 25.94 -1.65
C GLY A 121 30.04 26.89 -0.62
N CYS A 122 30.93 27.78 -1.07
CA CYS A 122 31.62 28.74 -0.20
C CYS A 122 30.71 29.90 0.22
N CYS A 123 29.77 30.29 -0.64
CA CYS A 123 28.84 31.39 -0.40
C CYS A 123 27.53 31.00 0.28
N GLY A 124 27.27 29.71 0.47
CA GLY A 124 25.96 29.21 0.89
C GLY A 124 24.95 29.17 -0.27
N CYS A 125 23.72 28.76 0.04
CA CYS A 125 22.62 28.74 -0.91
C CYS A 125 22.16 30.18 -1.25
N GLY A 126 21.69 30.38 -2.47
CA GLY A 126 21.12 31.65 -2.95
C GLY A 126 22.16 32.71 -3.38
N ILE A 127 23.46 32.40 -3.29
CA ILE A 127 24.55 33.31 -3.66
C ILE A 127 25.54 32.55 -4.56
N PRO A 128 25.79 32.97 -5.82
CA PRO A 128 26.77 32.33 -6.69
C PRO A 128 28.18 32.31 -6.09
N ASP A 129 28.95 31.23 -6.34
CA ASP A 129 30.37 31.13 -5.98
C ASP A 129 31.29 31.73 -7.08
N ASP A 130 30.87 32.83 -7.68
CA ASP A 130 31.64 33.50 -8.73
C ASP A 130 32.94 34.12 -8.15
N ASP A 131 34.02 34.13 -8.94
CA ASP A 131 35.30 34.78 -8.65
C ASP A 131 35.59 35.77 -9.79
N THR A 132 35.14 37.02 -9.60
CA THR A 132 35.16 38.03 -10.66
C THR A 132 36.58 38.56 -10.92
N ASP A 133 37.45 38.58 -9.91
CA ASP A 133 38.82 39.12 -10.04
C ASP A 133 39.91 38.04 -10.25
N GLY A 134 39.54 36.77 -10.13
CA GLY A 134 40.40 35.63 -10.41
C GLY A 134 41.46 35.39 -9.35
N ASP A 135 41.24 35.86 -8.12
CA ASP A 135 42.19 35.72 -7.01
C ASP A 135 42.09 34.36 -6.29
N GLY A 136 41.10 33.54 -6.66
CA GLY A 136 40.83 32.23 -6.07
C GLY A 136 39.87 32.27 -4.87
N THR A 137 39.24 33.41 -4.59
CA THR A 137 38.24 33.61 -3.55
C THR A 137 36.91 33.99 -4.16
N ALA A 138 35.82 33.33 -3.72
CA ALA A 138 34.49 33.71 -4.18
C ALA A 138 34.15 35.16 -3.73
N ASP A 139 33.47 35.91 -4.61
CA ASP A 139 33.12 37.32 -4.44
C ASP A 139 32.42 37.61 -3.10
N CYS A 140 31.63 36.63 -2.60
CA CYS A 140 30.88 36.73 -1.34
C CYS A 140 31.74 36.68 -0.07
N LEU A 141 32.97 36.13 -0.14
CA LEU A 141 33.86 35.94 1.02
C LEU A 141 34.81 37.13 1.24
N GLY A 142 34.89 38.05 0.26
CA GLY A 142 35.79 39.19 0.28
C GLY A 142 37.27 38.81 0.21
N VAL A 143 38.15 39.81 0.06
CA VAL A 143 39.62 39.67 0.04
C VAL A 143 40.15 39.29 1.43
N CYS A 144 39.98 38.02 1.82
CA CYS A 144 40.69 37.42 2.93
C CYS A 144 42.02 36.84 2.43
N PRO A 145 43.16 37.21 3.02
CA PRO A 145 44.47 36.75 2.55
C PRO A 145 44.62 35.28 2.90
N TYR A 146 44.32 34.44 1.90
CA TYR A 146 44.60 33.02 1.85
C TYR A 146 43.77 32.15 2.83
N THR A 147 43.09 31.16 2.26
CA THR A 147 42.73 29.86 2.90
C THR A 147 41.31 29.69 3.46
N CYS A 148 40.27 29.86 2.64
CA CYS A 148 38.94 29.29 2.99
C CYS A 148 38.45 28.18 2.04
N CYS A 149 38.72 28.22 0.73
CA CYS A 149 38.02 27.32 -0.21
C CYS A 149 38.80 26.08 -0.73
N ILE A 150 39.91 25.64 -0.11
CA ILE A 150 40.67 24.45 -0.61
C ILE A 150 40.58 23.21 0.29
N LEU A 151 40.13 23.32 1.54
CA LEU A 151 39.94 22.12 2.36
C LEU A 151 38.54 22.07 2.95
N HIS A 152 37.89 20.95 2.63
CA HIS A 152 36.66 20.37 3.13
C HIS A 152 36.68 20.15 4.67
N PHE A 153 37.11 21.15 5.44
CA PHE A 153 37.12 21.15 6.89
C PHE A 153 36.94 22.59 7.40
N CYS A 154 35.70 22.91 7.74
CA CYS A 154 35.41 23.69 8.94
C CYS A 154 35.01 22.69 10.04
#